data_AF-A0A537UQE5-F1
#
_entry.id   AF-A0A537UQE5-F1
#
_cell.length_a   1.000
_cell.length_b   1.000
_cell.length_c   1.000
_cell.angle_alpha   90.00
_cell.angle_beta   90.00
_cell.angle_gamma   90.00
#
_symmetry.space_group_name_H-M   'P 1'
#
loop_
_entity.id
_entity.type
_entity.pdbx_description
1 polymer ?
#
loop_
_entity_poly.entity_id
_entity_poly.type
_entity_poly.pdbx_seq_one_letter_code
_entity_poly.pdbx_strand_id
1 'polypeptide(L)' 'MATLASSPRVADNRNREPGLLAEIKTFWRLFFARAFNPYRPELHYMRGPGPAWRAKHAASSRRRSS' A
#
# COMPACT_ATOMS: atom_id res chain seq x y z
N MET A 1 -45.68 4.24 41.43
CA MET A 1 -45.16 3.41 40.33
C MET A 1 -44.36 4.30 39.39
N ALA A 2 -43.04 4.31 39.49
CA ALA A 2 -42.17 4.99 38.52
C ALA A 2 -40.96 4.11 38.26
N THR A 3 -40.89 3.61 37.03
CA THR A 3 -39.91 2.66 36.51
C THR A 3 -38.51 3.27 36.44
N LEU A 4 -37.52 2.52 36.90
CA LEU A 4 -36.09 2.81 36.80
C LEU A 4 -35.65 2.80 35.32
N ALA A 5 -35.30 3.95 34.75
CA ALA A 5 -34.53 3.99 33.51
C ALA A 5 -33.04 3.88 33.85
N SER A 6 -32.52 2.64 33.88
CA SER A 6 -31.09 2.38 33.96
C SER A 6 -30.47 2.61 32.59
N SER A 7 -29.78 3.74 32.40
CA SER A 7 -28.97 3.96 31.20
C SER A 7 -27.91 2.86 31.08
N PRO A 8 -27.69 2.28 29.89
CA PRO A 8 -26.61 1.32 29.71
C PRO A 8 -25.29 2.07 29.90
N ARG A 9 -24.56 1.70 30.95
CA ARG A 9 -23.17 2.08 31.16
C ARG A 9 -22.38 1.50 29.98
N VAL A 10 -22.03 2.35 29.01
CA VAL A 10 -20.99 2.03 28.03
C VAL A 10 -19.73 1.81 28.86
N ALA A 11 -19.41 0.54 29.12
CA ALA A 11 -18.18 0.13 29.76
C ALA A 11 -17.05 0.41 28.78
N ASP A 12 -16.61 1.66 28.78
CA ASP A 12 -15.51 2.13 27.96
C ASP A 12 -14.20 1.74 28.65
N ASN A 13 -13.87 0.46 28.51
CA ASN A 13 -12.62 -0.12 28.98
C ASN A 13 -11.48 0.32 28.05
N ARG A 14 -11.11 1.60 28.11
CA ARG A 14 -10.01 2.22 27.36
C ARG A 14 -8.63 1.91 27.92
N ASN A 15 -8.54 1.11 28.97
CA ASN A 15 -7.28 0.75 29.61
C ASN A 15 -7.01 -0.76 29.49
N ARG A 16 -7.22 -1.33 28.30
CA ARG A 16 -6.50 -2.56 27.97
C ARG A 16 -5.07 -2.16 27.67
N GLU A 17 -4.22 -2.24 28.70
CA GLU A 17 -2.78 -2.31 28.54
C GLU A 17 -2.50 -3.19 27.33
N PRO A 18 -1.81 -2.68 26.28
CA PRO A 18 -1.51 -3.49 25.11
C PRO A 18 -0.63 -4.63 25.58
N GLY A 19 -1.23 -5.81 25.79
CA GLY A 19 -0.48 -6.97 26.22
C GLY A 19 0.62 -7.27 25.21
N LEU A 20 1.67 -7.97 25.64
CA LEU A 20 2.81 -8.37 24.81
C LEU A 20 2.42 -8.87 23.40
N LEU A 21 1.29 -9.59 23.29
CA LEU A 21 0.75 -10.06 22.01
C LEU A 21 0.31 -8.92 21.06
N ALA A 22 -0.23 -7.82 21.59
CA ALA A 22 -0.61 -6.64 20.82
C ALA A 22 0.62 -5.91 20.26
N GLU A 23 1.71 -5.86 21.02
CA GLU A 23 2.99 -5.33 20.56
C GLU A 23 3.60 -6.22 19.47
N ILE A 24 3.65 -7.53 19.70
CA ILE A 24 4.12 -8.51 18.71
C ILE A 24 3.30 -8.40 17.41
N LYS A 25 1.97 -8.30 17.49
CA LYS A 25 1.10 -8.11 16.32
C LYS A 25 1.41 -6.80 15.59
N THR A 26 1.72 -5.74 16.33
CA THR A 26 2.07 -4.43 15.76
C THR A 26 3.40 -4.49 15.03
N PHE A 27 4.39 -5.17 15.61
CA PHE A 27 5.67 -5.45 14.97
C PHE A 27 5.51 -6.22 13.67
N TRP A 28 4.77 -7.34 13.68
CA TRP A 28 4.53 -8.14 12.47
C TRP A 28 3.82 -7.34 11.38
N ARG A 29 2.83 -6.51 11.74
CA ARG A 29 2.14 -5.64 10.77
C ARG A 29 3.09 -4.68 10.07
N LEU A 30 4.00 -4.03 10.82
CA LEU A 30 4.99 -3.12 10.27
C LEU A 30 6.05 -3.86 9.44
N PHE A 31 6.48 -5.04 9.91
CA PHE A 31 7.42 -5.90 9.22
C PHE A 31 6.88 -6.32 7.85
N PHE A 32 5.67 -6.87 7.78
CA PHE A 32 5.06 -7.28 6.52
C PHE A 32 4.83 -6.10 5.58
N ALA A 33 4.37 -4.96 6.09
CA ALA A 33 4.21 -3.75 5.28
C ALA A 33 5.53 -3.25 4.67
N ARG A 34 6.66 -3.45 5.36
CA ARG A 34 7.98 -3.05 4.85
C ARG A 34 8.61 -4.11 3.95
N ALA A 35 8.54 -5.38 4.34
CA ALA A 35 9.12 -6.51 3.63
C ALA A 35 8.38 -6.80 2.32
N PHE A 36 7.05 -6.65 2.32
CA PHE A 36 6.20 -6.86 1.16
C PHE A 36 5.65 -5.55 0.63
N ASN A 37 6.31 -4.42 0.86
CA ASN A 37 6.00 -3.22 0.10
C ASN A 37 6.25 -3.56 -1.38
N PRO A 38 5.20 -3.64 -2.23
CA PRO A 38 5.38 -4.06 -3.60
C PRO A 38 6.38 -3.10 -4.23
N TYR A 39 7.51 -3.64 -4.68
CA TYR A 39 8.40 -2.91 -5.56
C TYR A 39 7.52 -2.37 -6.68
N ARG A 40 7.32 -1.05 -6.72
CA ARG A 40 6.54 -0.38 -7.75
C ARG A 40 7.53 -0.03 -8.87
N PRO A 41 7.70 -0.91 -9.88
CA PRO A 41 8.50 -0.58 -11.06
C PRO A 41 7.89 0.61 -11.82
N GLU A 42 6.66 1.01 -11.48
CA GLU A 42 5.90 2.14 -12.01
C GLU A 42 6.56 3.51 -11.83
N LEU A 43 7.39 3.68 -10.80
CA LEU A 43 8.22 4.87 -10.62
C LEU A 43 9.57 4.79 -11.35
N HIS A 44 9.97 3.59 -11.76
CA HIS A 44 11.28 3.30 -12.34
C HIS A 44 11.23 3.10 -13.86
N TYR A 45 10.04 3.04 -14.48
CA TYR A 45 9.88 3.04 -15.94
C TYR A 45 9.60 4.42 -16.54
N MET A 46 9.83 5.55 -15.84
CA MET A 46 9.66 6.87 -16.47
C MET A 46 10.84 7.28 -17.37
N ARG A 47 11.42 6.31 -18.09
CA ARG A 47 12.14 6.55 -19.34
C ARG A 47 11.60 5.56 -20.36
N GLY A 48 10.58 6.01 -21.10
CA GLY A 48 10.16 5.35 -22.33
C GLY A 48 11.35 5.15 -23.28
N PRO A 49 11.18 4.35 -24.35
CA PRO A 49 12.27 4.02 -25.26
C PRO A 49 13.02 5.28 -25.69
N GLY A 50 14.29 5.37 -25.30
CA GLY A 50 15.12 6.55 -25.55
C GLY A 50 15.27 6.85 -27.05
N PRO A 51 15.86 7.99 -27.42
CA PRO A 51 16.07 8.38 -28.82
C PRO A 51 16.74 7.28 -29.67
N ALA A 52 17.61 6.46 -29.06
CA ALA A 52 18.26 5.32 -29.69
C ALA A 52 17.28 4.23 -30.18
N TRP A 53 16.16 4.03 -29.50
CA TRP A 53 15.12 3.10 -29.93
C TRP A 53 14.33 3.66 -31.11
N ARG A 54 14.00 4.97 -31.08
CA ARG A 54 13.31 5.65 -32.18
C ARG A 54 14.12 5.64 -33.48
N ALA A 55 15.45 5.82 -33.41
CA ALA A 55 16.31 5.78 -34.61
C ALA A 55 16.26 4.43 -35.34
N LYS A 56 16.25 3.31 -34.60
CA LYS A 56 16.18 1.95 -35.16
C LYS A 56 14.84 1.67 -35.85
N HIS A 57 13.74 2.10 -35.24
CA HIS A 57 12.39 1.90 -35.81
C HIS A 57 12.05 2.89 -36.92
N ALA A 58 12.54 4.12 -36.87
CA ALA A 58 12.36 5.11 -37.94
C ALA A 58 13.00 4.64 -39.26
N ALA A 59 14.21 4.07 -39.20
CA ALA A 59 14.87 3.46 -40.35
C ALA A 59 14.06 2.30 -40.95
N SER A 60 13.40 1.52 -40.10
CA SER A 60 12.54 0.41 -40.50
C SER A 60 11.22 0.90 -41.13
N SER A 61 10.66 2.01 -40.64
CA SER A 61 9.45 2.63 -41.20
C SER A 61 9.69 3.32 -42.55
N ARG A 62 10.86 3.93 -42.75
CA ARG A 62 11.22 4.64 -43.99
C ARG A 62 11.50 3.70 -45.17
N ARG A 63 11.84 2.43 -44.92
CA ARG A 63 12.03 1.42 -45.98
C ARG A 63 10.74 0.76 -46.47
N ARG A 64 9.60 0.99 -45.81
CA ARG A 64 8.32 0.32 -46.10
C ARG A 64 7.29 1.20 -46.81
N SER A 65 7.70 2.39 -47.25
CA SER A 65 6.87 3.41 -47.93
C SER A 65 7.34 3.70 -49.37
N SER A 66 7.99 2.72 -50.01
CA SER A 66 8.28 2.72 -51.45
C SER A 66 7.59 1.56 -52.12
#